data_AF-A0A5J4PP56-F1
#
_entry.id   AF-A0A5J4PP56-F1
#
_cell.length_a   1.000
_cell.length_b   1.000
_cell.length_c   1.000
_cell.angle_alpha   90.00
_cell.angle_beta   90.00
_cell.angle_gamma   90.00
#
_symmetry.space_group_name_H-M   'P 1'
#
loop_
_entity.id
_entity.type
_entity.pdbx_description
1 polymer ?
#
loop_
_entity_poly.entity_id
_entity_poly.type
_entity_poly.pdbx_seq_one_letter_code
_entity_poly.pdbx_strand_id
1 'polypeptide(L)'
;GNKERVQLYRGIVIKIAGHGKKKRFTVRKMSGTIGVERIFPIESPSIVSIEVNKIGKVRRAKLYYLRGLTGKKARIKEKKNILTEE
;
A
#
# COMPACT_ATOMS: atom_id res chain seq x y z
N GLY A 1 -5.92 7.50 -29.93
CA GLY A 1 -5.62 6.85 -28.64
C GLY A 1 -4.15 6.55 -28.58
N ASN A 2 -3.38 7.47 -28.02
CA ASN A 2 -1.94 7.31 -27.74
C ASN A 2 -1.55 8.13 -26.49
N LYS A 3 -2.52 8.40 -25.59
CA LYS A 3 -2.29 9.21 -24.40
C LYS A 3 -1.93 8.30 -23.24
N GLU A 4 -0.67 8.37 -22.83
CA GLU A 4 -0.23 7.85 -21.55
C GLU A 4 -0.68 8.79 -20.43
N ARG A 5 -1.10 8.20 -19.30
CA ARG A 5 -1.48 8.96 -18.11
C ARG A 5 -0.91 8.26 -16.89
N VAL A 6 -0.27 9.04 -16.03
CA VAL A 6 0.10 8.58 -14.70
C VAL A 6 -1.15 8.61 -13.80
N GLN A 7 -1.56 7.44 -13.30
CA GLN A 7 -2.66 7.33 -12.35
C GLN A 7 -2.11 7.17 -10.93
N LEU A 8 -2.45 8.09 -10.03
CA LEU A 8 -2.10 7.96 -8.62
C LEU A 8 -2.97 6.88 -7.96
N TYR A 9 -2.32 5.87 -7.39
CA TYR A 9 -2.98 4.83 -6.60
C TYR A 9 -2.46 4.82 -5.16
N ARG A 10 -3.23 5.43 -4.25
CA ARG A 10 -2.90 5.55 -2.84
C ARG A 10 -3.76 4.64 -1.98
N GLY A 11 -3.14 3.90 -1.06
CA GLY A 11 -3.84 3.03 -0.12
C GLY A 11 -2.88 2.43 0.92
N ILE A 12 -3.39 1.48 1.70
CA ILE A 12 -2.62 0.77 2.72
C ILE A 12 -1.96 -0.45 2.07
N VAL A 13 -0.65 -0.63 2.28
CA VAL A 13 0.04 -1.87 1.92
C VAL A 13 -0.35 -2.96 2.91
N ILE A 14 -1.07 -3.99 2.45
CA ILE A 14 -1.59 -5.07 3.31
C ILE A 14 -0.73 -6.33 3.29
N LYS A 15 0.16 -6.45 2.29
CA LYS A 15 1.00 -7.61 2.06
C LYS A 15 2.19 -7.22 1.20
N ILE A 16 3.35 -7.75 1.54
CA ILE A 16 4.51 -7.83 0.65
C ILE A 16 4.86 -9.31 0.56
N ALA A 17 5.09 -9.83 -0.64
CA ALA A 17 5.38 -11.25 -0.85
C ALA A 17 6.29 -11.49 -2.05
N GLY A 18 6.92 -12.66 -2.07
CA GLY A 18 7.92 -13.02 -3.08
C GLY A 18 9.30 -12.47 -2.73
N HIS A 19 10.23 -12.78 -3.61
CA HIS A 19 11.68 -12.60 -3.46
C HIS A 19 12.28 -12.27 -4.83
N GLY A 20 13.36 -11.47 -4.82
CA GLY A 20 14.00 -10.94 -6.03
C GLY A 20 12.99 -10.29 -6.98
N LYS A 21 13.12 -10.60 -8.27
CA LYS A 21 12.24 -10.08 -9.34
C LYS A 21 10.76 -10.47 -9.21
N LYS A 22 10.43 -11.48 -8.39
CA LYS A 22 9.04 -11.92 -8.14
C LYS A 22 8.38 -11.19 -6.96
N LYS A 23 9.09 -10.26 -6.34
CA LYS A 23 8.62 -9.49 -5.17
C LYS A 23 7.52 -8.52 -5.58
N ARG A 24 6.42 -8.55 -4.85
CA ARG A 24 5.22 -7.76 -5.11
C ARG A 24 4.61 -7.26 -3.80
N PHE A 25 3.88 -6.17 -3.89
CA PHE A 25 3.12 -5.61 -2.78
C PHE A 25 1.65 -5.45 -3.16
N THR A 26 0.77 -5.56 -2.19
CA THR A 26 -0.68 -5.42 -2.38
C THR A 26 -1.15 -4.17 -1.65
N VAL A 27 -1.75 -3.26 -2.39
CA VAL A 27 -2.32 -2.02 -1.86
C VAL A 27 -3.84 -2.16 -1.80
N ARG A 28 -4.42 -1.87 -0.63
CA ARG A 28 -5.87 -1.81 -0.40
C ARG A 28 -6.32 -0.37 -0.29
N LYS A 29 -7.37 -0.01 -1.03
CA LYS A 29 -8.02 1.30 -0.99
C LYS A 29 -9.54 1.12 -1.03
N MET A 30 -10.28 1.96 -0.31
CA MET A 30 -11.72 2.12 -0.54
C MET A 30 -11.94 3.08 -1.71
N SER A 31 -12.62 2.63 -2.76
CA SER A 31 -13.07 3.45 -3.87
C SER A 31 -14.58 3.65 -3.72
N GLY A 32 -14.98 4.78 -3.12
CA GLY A 32 -16.35 4.94 -2.64
C GLY A 32 -16.66 3.89 -1.57
N THR A 33 -17.69 3.07 -1.80
CA THR A 33 -18.13 1.98 -0.92
C THR A 33 -17.44 0.65 -1.19
N ILE A 34 -16.68 0.53 -2.28
CA ILE A 34 -16.08 -0.74 -2.72
C ILE A 34 -14.62 -0.81 -2.29
N GLY A 35 -14.25 -1.91 -1.62
CA GLY A 35 -12.86 -2.20 -1.28
C GLY A 35 -12.11 -2.76 -2.48
N VAL A 36 -11.15 -1.99 -3.00
CA VAL A 36 -10.32 -2.38 -4.15
C VAL A 36 -8.94 -2.77 -3.65
N GLU A 37 -8.44 -3.91 -4.12
CA GLU A 37 -7.07 -4.36 -3.89
C GLU A 37 -6.33 -4.45 -5.23
N ARG A 38 -5.15 -3.84 -5.32
CA ARG A 38 -4.26 -3.97 -6.49
C ARG A 38 -2.93 -4.56 -6.07
N ILE A 39 -2.42 -5.48 -6.89
CA ILE A 39 -1.13 -6.13 -6.69
C ILE A 39 -0.15 -5.53 -7.69
N PHE A 40 0.99 -5.07 -7.18
CA PHE A 40 2.04 -4.43 -7.96
C PHE A 40 3.34 -5.22 -7.81
N PRO A 41 3.94 -5.71 -8.90
CA PRO A 41 5.34 -6.14 -8.91
C PRO A 41 6.23 -4.93 -8.64
N ILE A 42 7.26 -5.07 -7.78
CA ILE A 42 8.13 -3.94 -7.41
C ILE A 42 8.90 -3.40 -8.62
N GLU A 43 9.36 -4.28 -9.51
CA GLU A 43 10.17 -3.95 -10.68
C GLU A 43 9.33 -3.79 -11.96
N SER A 44 8.02 -3.49 -11.83
CA SER A 44 7.15 -3.35 -13.00
C SER A 44 7.43 -2.05 -13.77
N PRO A 45 7.60 -2.08 -15.11
CA PRO A 45 7.81 -0.86 -15.91
C PRO A 45 6.61 0.08 -15.93
N SER A 46 5.42 -0.41 -15.55
CA SER A 46 4.21 0.41 -15.45
C SER A 46 4.19 1.31 -14.19
N ILE A 47 5.18 1.18 -13.31
CA ILE A 47 5.29 1.99 -12.09
C ILE A 47 6.31 3.10 -12.34
N VAL A 48 5.86 4.35 -12.30
CA VAL A 48 6.73 5.52 -12.46
C VAL A 48 7.50 5.80 -11.17
N SER A 49 6.82 5.80 -10.02
CA SER A 49 7.45 6.03 -8.72
C SER A 49 6.64 5.40 -7.59
N ILE A 50 7.31 5.14 -6.46
CA ILE A 50 6.69 4.66 -5.22
C ILE A 50 7.14 5.59 -4.10
N GLU A 51 6.19 6.26 -3.46
CA GLU A 51 6.43 7.16 -2.34
C GLU A 51 5.73 6.61 -1.08
N VAL A 52 6.44 6.60 0.05
CA VAL A 52 5.87 6.21 1.35
C VAL A 52 5.36 7.44 2.06
N ASN A 53 4.05 7.71 1.99
CA ASN A 53 3.49 8.91 2.64
C ASN A 53 3.48 8.82 4.18
N LYS A 54 3.24 7.62 4.74
CA LYS A 54 3.07 7.39 6.19
C LYS A 54 3.48 5.98 6.56
N ILE A 55 4.20 5.83 7.67
CA ILE A 55 4.55 4.52 8.23
C ILE A 55 3.56 4.16 9.33
N GLY A 56 2.82 3.06 9.17
CA GLY A 56 1.86 2.59 10.16
C GLY A 56 2.48 1.68 11.22
N LYS A 57 2.07 1.84 12.49
CA LYS A 57 2.39 0.89 13.57
C LYS A 57 1.49 -0.34 13.45
N VAL A 58 2.04 -1.43 12.94
CA VAL A 58 1.36 -2.72 12.80
C VAL A 58 2.15 -3.84 13.47
N ARG A 59 1.46 -4.91 13.86
CA ARG A 59 2.07 -6.08 14.52
C ARG A 59 2.19 -7.31 13.61
N ARG A 60 1.52 -7.31 12.45
CA ARG A 60 1.45 -8.44 11.53
C ARG A 60 1.98 -8.03 10.16
N ALA A 61 2.69 -8.94 9.49
CA ALA A 61 3.16 -8.72 8.11
C ALA A 61 2.02 -8.75 7.08
N LYS A 62 0.95 -9.50 7.36
CA LYS A 62 -0.27 -9.58 6.53
C LYS A 62 -1.43 -8.92 7.27
N LEU A 63 -1.97 -7.85 6.69
CA LEU A 63 -3.02 -7.03 7.30
C LEU A 63 -4.43 -7.37 6.77
N TYR A 64 -4.69 -8.65 6.46
CA TYR A 64 -5.98 -9.08 5.89
C TYR A 64 -7.17 -8.79 6.79
N TYR A 65 -6.97 -8.64 8.10
CA TYR A 65 -8.01 -8.23 9.04
C TYR A 65 -8.63 -6.87 8.68
N LEU A 66 -7.91 -6.00 7.95
CA LEU A 66 -8.44 -4.72 7.46
C LEU A 66 -9.53 -4.88 6.40
N ARG A 67 -9.76 -6.10 5.86
CA ARG A 67 -10.83 -6.35 4.89
C ARG A 67 -12.21 -6.27 5.52
N GLY A 68 -12.35 -6.74 6.76
CA GLY A 68 -13.60 -6.69 7.52
C GLY A 68 -13.79 -5.43 8.36
N LEU A 69 -12.85 -4.48 8.29
CA LEU A 69 -12.90 -3.24 9.07
C LEU A 69 -13.23 -2.06 8.15
N THR A 70 -14.06 -1.15 8.65
CA THR A 70 -14.45 0.08 7.96
C THR A 70 -14.31 1.30 8.89
N GLY A 71 -14.29 2.49 8.29
CA GLY A 71 -14.23 3.76 9.02
C GLY A 71 -13.04 3.87 9.98
N LYS A 72 -13.31 4.36 11.20
CA LYS A 72 -12.28 4.59 12.23
C LYS A 72 -11.53 3.31 12.62
N LYS A 73 -12.18 2.14 12.57
CA LYS A 73 -11.56 0.85 12.94
C LYS A 73 -10.50 0.40 11.92
N ALA A 74 -10.63 0.78 10.66
CA ALA A 74 -9.66 0.47 9.61
C ALA A 74 -8.42 1.39 9.64
N ARG A 75 -8.42 2.46 10.45
CA ARG A 75 -7.34 3.43 10.51
C ARG A 75 -6.16 2.88 11.31
N ILE A 76 -4.99 2.85 10.68
CA ILE A 76 -3.74 2.45 11.33
C ILE A 76 -3.13 3.68 11.99
N LYS A 77 -2.69 3.55 13.24
CA LYS A 77 -1.93 4.60 13.93
C LYS A 77 -0.56 4.74 13.29
N GLU A 78 -0.12 5.98 13.12
CA GLU A 78 1.21 6.29 12.61
C GLU A 78 2.28 5.82 13.61
N LYS A 79 3.35 5.21 13.11
CA LYS A 79 4.52 4.89 13.91
C LYS A 79 5.25 6.21 14.13
N LYS A 80 5.31 6.68 15.37
CA LYS A 80 6.22 7.76 15.75
C LYS A 80 7.64 7.21 15.57
N ASN A 81 8.25 7.48 14.42
CA ASN A 81 9.70 7.36 14.33
C ASN A 81 10.25 8.60 15.03
N ILE A 82 11.03 8.39 16.08
CA ILE A 82 12.06 9.35 16.47
C ILE A 82 13.04 9.26 15.31
N LEU A 83 13.00 10.24 14.40
CA LEU A 83 14.01 10.31 13.35
C LEU A 83 15.29 10.75 14.07
N THR A 84 16.16 9.79 14.38
CA THR A 84 17.57 10.11 14.56
C THR A 84 18.07 10.45 13.17
N GLU A 85 18.28 11.74 12.91
CA GLU A 85 19.03 12.19 11.74
C GLU A 85 20.49 11.76 11.99
N GLU A 86 21.04 10.95 11.08
CA GLU A 86 22.49 10.84 10.87
C GLU A 86 22.85 11.77 9.70
#